data_AF-A0A2V5TUM6-F1
#
_entry.id   AF-A0A2V5TUM6-F1
#
_cell.length_a   1.000
_cell.length_b   1.000
_cell.length_c   1.000
_cell.angle_alpha   90.00
_cell.angle_beta   90.00
_cell.angle_gamma   90.00
#
_symmetry.space_group_name_H-M   'P 1'
#
loop_
_entity.id
_entity.type
_entity.pdbx_description
1 polymer ?
#
loop_
_entity_poly.entity_id
_entity_poly.type
_entity_poly.pdbx_seq_one_letter_code
_entity_poly.pdbx_strand_id
1 'polypeptide(L)'
;MPTFLWSGKDAEGRQQSERVEAENAQAAKAILASRGWTDLELIKDEVGYSEALRMEPAEWMREEFKKQHTPDKEAAFFKGNDPGLLAQTWTGIKESIRPILVCAALLGWGIYSHRMWPIIIGAGGLAVCVFLTPVLHFVFAFFARSSREYSRLNKAKVWARWDEVLHCVEQLRHADRLTGAAVPEIELSRCRAQALAALGRLEEGLVEFRKFEGAPKVEHWLYLSFLAGIYDAALQFEKGLELRRQAAAEKPDTSTVWIDVAYASVRGLNRPAEAREALARAEKLAITGLGKPYLFFLRGIILWRERKPTEARQQLDQALVGFQSMAHHDLVEGLVLFTKSYLCAVHGELGNSSDAKKLFVGVERFLVAHREEELLQACRSTLLTNR
;
A
#
# COMPACT_ATOMS: atom_id res chain seq x y z
N MET A 1 -8.21 20.68 8.07
CA MET A 1 -7.72 20.74 6.68
C MET A 1 -6.89 19.48 6.43
N PRO A 2 -6.93 18.88 5.24
CA PRO A 2 -6.11 17.71 4.94
C PRO A 2 -4.62 18.05 4.88
N THR A 3 -3.79 17.04 5.14
CA THR A 3 -2.33 17.12 5.08
C THR A 3 -1.81 16.36 3.86
N PHE A 4 -0.76 16.89 3.24
CA PHE A 4 -0.09 16.31 2.07
C PHE A 4 1.41 16.19 2.33
N LEU A 5 2.05 15.11 1.85
CA LEU A 5 3.50 14.96 1.89
C LEU A 5 4.06 15.17 0.49
N TRP A 6 4.93 16.15 0.36
CA TRP A 6 5.65 16.46 -0.87
C TRP A 6 7.14 16.26 -0.69
N SER A 7 7.82 15.88 -1.77
CA SER A 7 9.28 15.86 -1.86
C SER A 7 9.72 16.67 -3.07
N GLY A 8 10.81 17.42 -2.98
CA GLY A 8 11.30 18.27 -4.05
C GLY A 8 12.60 18.97 -3.66
N LYS A 9 13.02 19.95 -4.47
CA LYS A 9 14.14 20.83 -4.15
C LYS A 9 13.61 22.10 -3.51
N ASP A 10 14.16 22.49 -2.37
CA ASP A 10 13.85 23.77 -1.72
C ASP A 10 14.42 24.97 -2.51
N ALA A 11 14.22 26.19 -1.99
CA ALA A 11 14.71 27.42 -2.59
C ALA A 11 16.25 27.47 -2.72
N GLU A 12 16.96 26.71 -1.88
CA GLU A 12 18.42 26.57 -1.93
C GLU A 12 18.88 25.40 -2.83
N GLY A 13 17.96 24.70 -3.48
CA GLY A 13 18.24 23.57 -4.37
C GLY A 13 18.49 22.24 -3.65
N ARG A 14 18.25 22.15 -2.35
CA ARG A 14 18.45 20.92 -1.55
C ARG A 14 17.22 20.02 -1.64
N GLN A 15 17.44 18.72 -1.84
CA GLN A 15 16.36 17.74 -1.81
C GLN A 15 15.81 17.62 -0.38
N GLN A 16 14.53 17.93 -0.20
CA GLN A 16 13.81 17.84 1.07
C GLN A 16 12.38 17.35 0.86
N SER A 17 11.73 16.99 1.96
CA SER A 17 10.32 16.62 2.01
C SER A 17 9.60 17.43 3.07
N GLU A 18 8.37 17.85 2.80
CA GLU A 18 7.57 18.70 3.70
C GLU A 18 6.12 18.22 3.76
N ARG A 19 5.55 18.29 4.98
CA ARG A 19 4.10 18.13 5.19
C ARG A 19 3.43 19.49 5.06
N VAL A 20 2.43 19.58 4.20
CA VAL A 20 1.71 20.82 3.92
C VAL A 20 0.23 20.60 4.18
N GLU A 21 -0.38 21.46 5.00
CA GLU A 21 -1.83 21.52 5.14
C GLU A 21 -2.40 22.45 4.07
N ALA A 22 -3.39 21.96 3.32
CA ALA A 22 -4.04 22.71 2.25
C ALA A 22 -5.45 22.18 2.02
N GLU A 23 -6.23 22.84 1.16
CA GLU A 23 -7.58 22.37 0.81
C GLU A 23 -7.54 21.12 -0.10
N ASN A 24 -6.58 21.08 -1.03
CA ASN A 24 -6.33 19.98 -1.96
C ASN A 24 -4.83 19.92 -2.32
N ALA A 25 -4.43 18.88 -3.06
CA ALA A 25 -3.03 18.66 -3.43
C ALA A 25 -2.47 19.80 -4.31
N GLN A 26 -3.29 20.43 -5.13
CA GLN A 26 -2.92 21.52 -6.03
C GLN A 26 -2.60 22.79 -5.24
N ALA A 27 -3.41 23.10 -4.23
CA ALA A 27 -3.15 24.18 -3.28
C ALA A 27 -1.85 23.91 -2.49
N ALA A 28 -1.63 22.68 -2.02
CA ALA A 28 -0.37 22.31 -1.36
C ALA A 28 0.84 22.51 -2.29
N LYS A 29 0.73 22.11 -3.56
CA LYS A 29 1.75 22.33 -4.59
C LYS A 29 2.03 23.81 -4.82
N ALA A 30 0.98 24.64 -4.91
CA ALA A 30 1.09 26.08 -5.11
C ALA A 30 1.77 26.78 -3.91
N ILE A 31 1.47 26.35 -2.68
CA ILE A 31 2.13 26.83 -1.46
C ILE A 31 3.63 26.56 -1.55
N LEU A 32 4.05 25.33 -1.86
CA LEU A 32 5.48 25.01 -1.99
C LEU A 32 6.16 25.77 -3.12
N ALA A 33 5.51 25.87 -4.29
CA ALA A 33 6.04 26.62 -5.42
C ALA A 33 6.25 28.11 -5.08
N SER A 34 5.32 28.74 -4.32
CA SER A 34 5.47 30.12 -3.85
C SER A 34 6.66 30.34 -2.91
N ARG A 35 7.11 29.27 -2.25
CA ARG A 35 8.31 29.26 -1.39
C ARG A 35 9.59 28.94 -2.17
N GLY A 36 9.54 28.87 -3.50
CA GLY A 36 10.69 28.60 -4.36
C GLY A 36 10.99 27.12 -4.58
N TRP A 37 10.11 26.20 -4.15
CA TRP A 37 10.35 24.78 -4.36
C TRP A 37 10.17 24.36 -5.83
N THR A 38 11.03 23.44 -6.29
CA THR A 38 11.01 22.87 -7.64
C THR A 38 11.05 21.34 -7.60
N ASP A 39 10.85 20.68 -8.75
CA ASP A 39 10.86 19.21 -8.87
C ASP A 39 9.89 18.50 -7.88
N LEU A 40 8.73 19.11 -7.66
CA LEU A 40 7.74 18.66 -6.68
C LEU A 40 7.09 17.32 -7.06
N GLU A 41 7.20 16.37 -6.16
CA GLU A 41 6.56 15.06 -6.21
C GLU A 41 5.63 14.87 -5.00
N LEU A 42 4.37 14.55 -5.28
CA LEU A 42 3.40 14.17 -4.24
C LEU A 42 3.68 12.73 -3.79
N ILE A 43 4.03 12.56 -2.53
CA ILE A 43 4.30 11.26 -1.92
C ILE A 43 3.04 10.67 -1.30
N LYS A 44 2.29 11.50 -0.57
CA LYS A 44 1.11 11.07 0.19
C LYS A 44 0.04 12.15 0.14
N ASP A 45 -1.16 11.73 -0.22
CA ASP A 45 -2.34 12.58 -0.40
C ASP A 45 -3.28 12.52 0.81
N GLU A 46 -4.47 13.10 0.66
CA GLU A 46 -5.52 13.11 1.66
C GLU A 46 -6.04 11.71 2.02
N VAL A 47 -5.99 10.74 1.09
CA VAL A 47 -6.30 9.33 1.38
C VAL A 47 -5.25 8.78 2.34
N GLY A 48 -3.98 8.98 2.00
CA GLY A 48 -2.86 8.48 2.81
C GLY A 48 -2.83 9.08 4.23
N TYR A 49 -3.26 10.33 4.39
CA TYR A 49 -3.35 10.99 5.69
C TYR A 49 -4.73 10.91 6.36
N SER A 50 -5.67 10.17 5.78
CA SER A 50 -7.02 10.03 6.35
C SER A 50 -6.98 9.51 7.79
N GLU A 51 -7.68 10.21 8.69
CA GLU A 51 -7.79 9.80 10.09
C GLU A 51 -8.44 8.42 10.24
N ALA A 52 -9.29 8.02 9.30
CA ALA A 52 -9.90 6.70 9.25
C ALA A 52 -8.87 5.58 9.08
N LEU A 53 -7.78 5.85 8.35
CA LEU A 53 -6.78 4.86 7.97
C LEU A 53 -5.46 4.98 8.75
N ARG A 54 -5.34 6.00 9.60
CA ARG A 54 -4.13 6.25 10.37
C ARG A 54 -3.95 5.21 11.45
N MET A 55 -2.79 4.54 11.44
CA MET A 55 -2.33 3.75 12.59
C MET A 55 -1.86 4.72 13.67
N GLU A 56 -2.56 4.76 14.80
CA GLU A 56 -2.14 5.52 15.97
C GLU A 56 -1.13 4.69 16.75
N PRO A 57 0.09 5.21 17.03
CA PRO A 57 1.00 4.54 17.94
C PRO A 57 0.41 4.58 19.37
N ALA A 58 0.75 3.57 20.16
CA ALA A 58 0.39 3.54 21.59
C ALA A 58 0.85 4.83 22.29
N GLU A 59 0.09 5.28 23.29
CA GLU A 59 0.29 6.56 23.97
C GLU A 59 1.73 6.81 24.44
N TRP A 60 2.33 5.79 25.04
CA TRP A 60 3.69 5.81 25.56
C TRP A 60 4.77 5.92 24.47
N MET A 61 4.44 5.62 23.20
CA MET A 61 5.35 5.76 22.05
C MET A 61 5.13 7.05 21.25
N ARG A 62 4.06 7.83 21.47
CA ARG A 62 3.69 8.95 20.58
C ARG A 62 4.82 9.97 20.38
N GLU A 63 5.50 10.37 21.46
CA GLU A 63 6.57 11.37 21.38
C GLU A 63 7.81 10.85 20.66
N GLU A 64 8.20 9.60 20.91
CA GLU A 64 9.32 8.98 20.21
C GLU A 64 8.98 8.71 18.74
N PHE A 65 7.76 8.26 18.48
CA PHE A 65 7.24 8.06 17.13
C PHE A 65 7.29 9.36 16.32
N LYS A 66 6.89 10.50 16.88
CA LYS A 66 6.98 11.81 16.22
C LYS A 66 8.42 12.20 15.88
N LYS A 67 9.38 11.98 16.80
CA LYS A 67 10.80 12.26 16.57
C LYS A 67 11.38 11.41 15.44
N GLN A 68 10.91 10.17 15.33
CA GLN A 68 11.39 9.24 14.31
C GLN A 68 10.67 9.39 12.96
N HIS A 69 9.44 9.92 12.92
CA HIS A 69 8.66 10.12 11.69
C HIS A 69 8.83 11.54 11.12
N THR A 70 10.05 11.89 10.71
CA THR A 70 10.28 13.10 9.92
C THR A 70 9.70 12.96 8.50
N PRO A 71 9.32 14.06 7.82
CA PRO A 71 8.83 14.01 6.45
C PRO A 71 9.78 13.28 5.48
N ASP A 72 11.09 13.46 5.63
CA ASP A 72 12.09 12.80 4.78
C ASP A 72 12.17 11.29 5.01
N LYS A 73 12.08 10.83 6.26
CA LYS A 73 12.05 9.40 6.56
C LYS A 73 10.77 8.75 6.05
N GLU A 74 9.63 9.42 6.19
CA GLU A 74 8.37 8.96 5.62
C GLU A 74 8.47 8.89 4.09
N ALA A 75 9.01 9.91 3.43
CA ALA A 75 9.21 9.91 1.99
C ALA A 75 10.19 8.80 1.54
N ALA A 76 11.27 8.56 2.27
CA ALA A 76 12.21 7.48 2.00
C ALA A 76 11.55 6.10 2.13
N PHE A 77 10.72 5.89 3.15
CA PHE A 77 9.95 4.66 3.35
C PHE A 77 9.02 4.38 2.16
N PHE A 78 8.23 5.37 1.72
CA PHE A 78 7.36 5.22 0.56
C PHE A 78 8.10 5.03 -0.77
N LYS A 79 9.36 5.50 -0.86
CA LYS A 79 10.22 5.28 -2.03
C LYS A 79 10.97 3.94 -1.99
N GLY A 80 10.84 3.15 -0.91
CA GLY A 80 11.62 1.92 -0.73
C GLY A 80 13.10 2.16 -0.46
N ASN A 81 13.48 3.38 -0.09
CA ASN A 81 14.85 3.80 0.19
C ASN A 81 15.17 3.81 1.70
N ASP A 82 14.26 3.32 2.54
CA ASP A 82 14.51 3.21 3.97
C ASP A 82 15.68 2.23 4.23
N PRO A 83 16.72 2.62 4.97
CA PRO A 83 17.77 1.71 5.38
C PRO A 83 17.15 0.44 6.00
N GLY A 84 17.32 -0.69 5.30
CA GLY A 84 16.71 -1.96 5.71
C GLY A 84 17.13 -2.40 7.12
N LEU A 85 16.47 -3.46 7.63
CA LEU A 85 16.61 -3.96 9.00
C LEU A 85 18.09 -4.07 9.45
N LEU A 86 19.00 -4.49 8.56
CA LEU A 86 20.44 -4.59 8.81
C LEU A 86 21.11 -3.24 9.11
N ALA A 87 20.77 -2.20 8.34
CA ALA A 87 21.31 -0.86 8.55
C ALA A 87 20.75 -0.23 9.83
N GLN A 88 19.47 -0.48 10.15
CA GLN A 88 18.85 -0.07 11.42
C GLN A 88 19.44 -0.81 12.63
N THR A 89 19.72 -2.11 12.53
CA THR A 89 20.45 -2.85 13.57
C THR A 89 21.89 -2.35 13.70
N TRP A 90 22.56 -1.98 12.60
CA TRP A 90 23.92 -1.46 12.63
C TRP A 90 24.00 -0.08 13.29
N THR A 91 23.01 0.79 13.07
CA THR A 91 22.89 2.06 13.81
C THR A 91 22.63 1.81 15.29
N GLY A 92 21.76 0.86 15.64
CA GLY A 92 21.53 0.48 17.04
C GLY A 92 22.78 -0.08 17.73
N ILE A 93 23.58 -0.88 17.02
CA ILE A 93 24.87 -1.39 17.50
C ILE A 93 25.87 -0.24 17.68
N LYS A 94 25.95 0.70 16.73
CA LYS A 94 26.81 1.89 16.83
C LYS A 94 26.43 2.77 18.02
N GLU A 95 25.14 2.95 18.28
CA GLU A 95 24.66 3.72 19.44
C GLU A 95 24.93 2.99 20.76
N SER A 96 24.88 1.65 20.75
CA SER A 96 25.17 0.78 21.90
C SER A 96 26.67 0.55 22.15
N ILE A 97 27.56 0.96 21.24
CA ILE A 97 29.00 0.66 21.37
C ILE A 97 29.63 1.38 22.57
N ARG A 98 29.18 2.59 22.88
CA ARG A 98 29.71 3.42 23.99
C ARG A 98 29.47 2.77 25.36
N PRO A 99 28.25 2.37 25.74
CA PRO A 99 28.03 1.70 27.03
C PRO A 99 28.71 0.33 27.10
N ILE A 100 28.80 -0.42 25.99
CA ILE A 100 29.54 -1.69 25.93
C ILE A 100 31.02 -1.48 26.23
N LEU A 101 31.65 -0.47 25.61
CA LEU A 101 33.05 -0.13 25.85
C LEU A 101 33.30 0.33 27.29
N VAL A 102 32.37 1.08 27.89
CA VAL A 102 32.46 1.47 29.31
C VAL A 102 32.38 0.26 30.23
N CYS A 103 31.45 -0.67 29.99
CA CYS A 103 31.31 -1.88 30.81
C CYS A 103 32.53 -2.81 30.64
N ALA A 104 33.04 -2.96 29.42
CA ALA A 104 34.26 -3.73 29.15
C ALA A 104 35.50 -3.09 29.80
N ALA A 105 35.62 -1.76 29.77
CA ALA A 105 36.71 -1.03 30.42
C ALA A 105 36.64 -1.16 31.96
N LEU A 106 35.45 -1.07 32.55
CA LEU A 106 35.24 -1.28 33.99
C LEU A 106 35.57 -2.70 34.42
N LEU A 107 35.20 -3.69 33.60
CA LEU A 107 35.54 -5.09 33.83
C LEU A 107 37.06 -5.30 33.78
N GLY A 108 37.72 -4.82 32.72
CA GLY A 108 39.17 -4.92 32.55
C GLY A 108 39.93 -4.20 33.66
N TRP A 109 39.49 -3.00 34.03
CA TRP A 109 40.06 -2.24 35.15
C TRP A 109 39.88 -2.96 36.50
N GLY A 110 38.70 -3.53 36.74
CA GLY A 110 38.40 -4.28 37.96
C GLY A 110 39.28 -5.51 38.10
N ILE A 111 39.49 -6.26 37.01
CA ILE A 111 40.38 -7.42 36.95
C ILE A 111 41.83 -6.99 37.22
N TYR A 112 42.30 -5.94 36.56
CA TYR A 112 43.67 -5.43 36.71
C TYR A 112 43.97 -4.87 38.11
N SER A 113 43.01 -4.15 38.70
CA SER A 113 43.15 -3.51 40.01
C SER A 113 42.73 -4.39 41.18
N HIS A 114 42.32 -5.63 40.93
CA HIS A 114 41.77 -6.56 41.92
C HIS A 114 40.61 -5.98 42.75
N ARG A 115 39.79 -5.11 42.15
CA ARG A 115 38.64 -4.48 42.81
C ARG A 115 37.34 -5.16 42.41
N MET A 116 36.60 -5.65 43.39
CA MET A 116 35.34 -6.39 43.17
C MET A 116 34.23 -5.54 42.56
N TRP A 117 34.09 -4.27 42.97
CA TRP A 117 33.00 -3.41 42.51
C TRP A 117 32.99 -3.13 41.00
N PRO A 118 34.12 -2.72 40.37
CA PRO A 118 34.18 -2.57 38.91
C PRO A 118 33.95 -3.88 38.14
N ILE A 119 34.37 -5.03 38.69
CA ILE A 119 34.09 -6.35 38.10
C ILE A 119 32.59 -6.62 38.08
N ILE A 120 31.90 -6.42 39.21
CA ILE A 120 30.45 -6.66 39.33
C ILE A 120 29.68 -5.73 38.39
N ILE A 121 30.04 -4.45 38.33
CA ILE A 121 29.38 -3.46 37.47
C ILE A 121 29.65 -3.77 35.98
N GLY A 122 30.90 -4.06 35.62
CA GLY A 122 31.29 -4.35 34.23
C GLY A 122 30.71 -5.67 33.72
N ALA A 123 30.79 -6.74 34.51
CA ALA A 123 30.21 -8.04 34.16
C ALA A 123 28.68 -8.00 34.18
N GLY A 124 28.08 -7.32 35.16
CA GLY A 124 26.63 -7.12 35.24
C GLY A 124 26.09 -6.32 34.05
N GLY A 125 26.76 -5.22 33.68
CA GLY A 125 26.39 -4.43 32.50
C GLY A 125 26.48 -5.20 31.19
N LEU A 126 27.53 -6.00 31.00
CA LEU A 126 27.68 -6.87 29.83
C LEU A 126 26.66 -8.01 29.81
N ALA A 127 26.39 -8.64 30.95
CA ALA A 127 25.34 -9.66 31.07
C ALA A 127 23.97 -9.07 30.75
N VAL A 128 23.65 -7.87 31.24
CA VAL A 128 22.43 -7.16 30.86
C VAL A 128 22.37 -6.97 29.35
N CYS A 129 23.42 -6.50 28.67
CA CYS A 129 23.42 -6.39 27.20
C CYS A 129 23.15 -7.74 26.49
N VAL A 130 23.73 -8.83 26.98
CA VAL A 130 23.54 -10.18 26.41
C VAL A 130 22.14 -10.73 26.67
N PHE A 131 21.57 -10.52 27.86
CA PHE A 131 20.23 -11.02 28.23
C PHE A 131 19.09 -10.08 27.82
N LEU A 132 19.34 -8.78 27.63
CA LEU A 132 18.35 -7.85 27.06
C LEU A 132 18.08 -8.19 25.59
N THR A 133 19.09 -8.68 24.86
CA THR A 133 18.98 -9.00 23.43
C THR A 133 17.88 -10.04 23.12
N PRO A 134 17.81 -11.23 23.77
CA PRO A 134 16.73 -12.18 23.55
C PRO A 134 15.37 -11.67 24.03
N VAL A 135 15.32 -10.86 25.11
CA VAL A 135 14.07 -10.23 25.57
C VAL A 135 13.56 -9.21 24.55
N LEU A 136 14.45 -8.35 24.03
CA LEU A 136 14.15 -7.39 22.98
C LEU A 136 13.77 -8.09 21.68
N HIS A 137 14.41 -9.21 21.32
CA HIS A 137 13.99 -10.03 20.18
C HIS A 137 12.63 -10.68 20.39
N PHE A 138 12.31 -11.15 21.59
CA PHE A 138 10.99 -11.69 21.89
C PHE A 138 9.91 -10.61 21.81
N VAL A 139 10.17 -9.44 22.40
CA VAL A 139 9.30 -8.26 22.33
C VAL A 139 9.13 -7.81 20.87
N PHE A 140 10.23 -7.69 20.11
CA PHE A 140 10.18 -7.31 18.70
C PHE A 140 9.46 -8.35 17.84
N ALA A 141 9.68 -9.65 18.07
CA ALA A 141 8.97 -10.72 17.38
C ALA A 141 7.47 -10.73 17.71
N PHE A 142 7.12 -10.40 18.96
CA PHE A 142 5.73 -10.25 19.41
C PHE A 142 5.05 -9.05 18.73
N PHE A 143 5.70 -7.88 18.66
CA PHE A 143 5.17 -6.72 17.93
C PHE A 143 5.19 -6.89 16.40
N ALA A 144 6.17 -7.61 15.86
CA ALA A 144 6.24 -7.94 14.44
C ALA A 144 5.13 -8.91 14.00
N ARG A 145 4.44 -9.57 14.95
CA ARG A 145 3.30 -10.44 14.64
C ARG A 145 2.19 -9.70 13.91
N SER A 146 1.80 -8.50 14.37
CA SER A 146 0.74 -7.70 13.72
C SER A 146 1.11 -7.34 12.29
N SER A 147 2.38 -7.00 12.04
CA SER A 147 2.90 -6.75 10.69
C SER A 147 2.86 -7.99 9.80
N ARG A 148 3.26 -9.16 10.34
CA ARG A 148 3.19 -10.44 9.60
C ARG A 148 1.76 -10.85 9.28
N GLU A 149 0.83 -10.73 10.23
CA GLU A 149 -0.58 -11.05 10.00
C GLU A 149 -1.24 -10.05 9.03
N TYR A 150 -0.85 -8.77 9.07
CA TYR A 150 -1.32 -7.78 8.09
C TYR A 150 -0.77 -8.05 6.68
N SER A 151 0.51 -8.45 6.56
CA SER A 151 1.09 -8.93 5.30
C SER A 151 0.35 -10.17 4.79
N ARG A 152 0.06 -11.11 5.68
CA ARG A 152 -0.72 -12.33 5.36
C ARG A 152 -2.14 -12.00 4.91
N LEU A 153 -2.82 -11.07 5.58
CA LEU A 153 -4.12 -10.53 5.16
C LEU A 153 -4.06 -9.99 3.74
N ASN A 154 -3.07 -9.14 3.42
CA ASN A 154 -2.91 -8.56 2.09
C ASN A 154 -2.63 -9.63 1.03
N LYS A 155 -1.77 -10.61 1.32
CA LYS A 155 -1.51 -11.76 0.42
C LYS A 155 -2.72 -12.67 0.25
N ALA A 156 -3.56 -12.81 1.27
CA ALA A 156 -4.81 -13.55 1.14
C ALA A 156 -5.80 -12.81 0.23
N LYS A 157 -5.93 -11.48 0.39
CA LYS A 157 -6.74 -10.62 -0.50
C LYS A 157 -6.26 -10.68 -1.96
N VAL A 158 -4.95 -10.52 -2.19
CA VAL A 158 -4.35 -10.57 -3.54
C VAL A 158 -4.61 -11.89 -4.24
N TRP A 159 -4.78 -12.99 -3.51
CA TRP A 159 -5.04 -14.32 -4.08
C TRP A 159 -6.51 -14.76 -3.93
N ALA A 160 -7.41 -13.84 -3.58
CA ALA A 160 -8.83 -14.11 -3.36
C ALA A 160 -9.12 -15.30 -2.41
N ARG A 161 -8.26 -15.49 -1.40
CA ARG A 161 -8.42 -16.51 -0.35
C ARG A 161 -9.32 -15.98 0.76
N TRP A 162 -10.61 -15.81 0.45
CA TRP A 162 -11.55 -15.06 1.29
C TRP A 162 -11.75 -15.64 2.70
N ASP A 163 -11.76 -16.95 2.87
CA ASP A 163 -11.81 -17.57 4.21
C ASP A 163 -10.57 -17.24 5.05
N GLU A 164 -9.39 -17.20 4.43
CA GLU A 164 -8.15 -16.79 5.10
C GLU A 164 -8.18 -15.30 5.46
N VAL A 165 -8.77 -14.45 4.59
CA VAL A 165 -9.01 -13.04 4.91
C VAL A 165 -9.86 -12.90 6.17
N LEU A 166 -10.97 -13.63 6.29
CA LEU A 166 -11.82 -13.62 7.48
C LEU A 166 -11.04 -14.04 8.73
N HIS A 167 -10.22 -15.09 8.62
CA HIS A 167 -9.40 -15.56 9.74
C HIS A 167 -8.35 -14.52 10.18
N CYS A 168 -7.63 -13.93 9.23
CA CYS A 168 -6.62 -12.90 9.51
C CYS A 168 -7.23 -11.65 10.15
N VAL A 169 -8.43 -11.23 9.72
CA VAL A 169 -9.15 -10.11 10.34
C VAL A 169 -9.40 -10.37 11.83
N GLU A 170 -9.92 -11.56 12.19
CA GLU A 170 -10.17 -11.89 13.60
C GLU A 170 -8.88 -11.96 14.41
N GLN A 171 -7.81 -12.53 13.85
CA GLN A 171 -6.49 -12.55 14.50
C GLN A 171 -5.93 -11.15 14.76
N LEU A 172 -6.07 -10.23 13.80
CA LEU A 172 -5.63 -8.84 13.94
C LEU A 172 -6.47 -8.09 15.00
N ARG A 173 -7.79 -8.28 15.02
CA ARG A 173 -8.66 -7.72 16.08
C ARG A 173 -8.28 -8.22 17.47
N HIS A 174 -7.90 -9.51 17.60
CA HIS A 174 -7.43 -10.06 18.86
C HIS A 174 -6.04 -9.54 19.26
N ALA A 175 -5.11 -9.43 18.31
CA ALA A 175 -3.76 -8.93 18.55
C ALA A 175 -3.74 -7.44 18.93
N ASP A 176 -4.63 -6.65 18.36
CA ASP A 176 -4.79 -5.23 18.70
C ASP A 176 -5.08 -5.03 20.19
N ARG A 177 -6.03 -5.79 20.74
CA ARG A 177 -6.37 -5.76 22.17
C ARG A 177 -5.18 -5.99 23.11
N LEU A 178 -4.12 -6.65 22.62
CA LEU A 178 -2.93 -6.99 23.40
C LEU A 178 -1.75 -6.05 23.16
N THR A 179 -1.63 -5.46 21.97
CA THR A 179 -0.43 -4.72 21.55
C THR A 179 -0.65 -3.23 21.38
N GLY A 180 -1.89 -2.77 21.20
CA GLY A 180 -2.23 -1.37 20.90
C GLY A 180 -1.64 -0.87 19.58
N ALA A 181 -1.11 -1.76 18.74
CA ALA A 181 -0.63 -1.47 17.39
C ALA A 181 -1.73 -1.81 16.39
N ALA A 182 -2.77 -0.97 16.37
CA ALA A 182 -4.03 -1.26 15.70
C ALA A 182 -3.95 -1.04 14.19
N VAL A 183 -4.26 -2.08 13.41
CA VAL A 183 -4.82 -1.86 12.08
C VAL A 183 -6.19 -1.21 12.29
N PRO A 184 -6.51 -0.07 11.65
CA PRO A 184 -7.78 0.62 11.89
C PRO A 184 -9.00 -0.28 11.70
N GLU A 185 -9.98 -0.19 12.58
CA GLU A 185 -11.16 -1.07 12.57
C GLU A 185 -12.01 -0.92 11.29
N ILE A 186 -11.97 0.25 10.63
CA ILE A 186 -12.58 0.42 9.30
C ILE A 186 -11.88 -0.40 8.23
N GLU A 187 -10.54 -0.49 8.24
CA GLU A 187 -9.78 -1.30 7.30
C GLU A 187 -10.05 -2.79 7.51
N LEU A 188 -10.10 -3.24 8.76
CA LEU A 188 -10.43 -4.62 9.11
C LEU A 188 -11.88 -4.97 8.71
N SER A 189 -12.84 -4.10 9.04
CA SER A 189 -14.25 -4.28 8.67
C SER A 189 -14.44 -4.26 7.15
N ARG A 190 -13.72 -3.39 6.43
CA ARG A 190 -13.72 -3.35 4.96
C ARG A 190 -13.21 -4.65 4.37
N CYS A 191 -12.07 -5.15 4.84
CA CYS A 191 -11.52 -6.42 4.36
C CYS A 191 -12.47 -7.59 4.62
N ARG A 192 -13.10 -7.62 5.80
CA ARG A 192 -14.09 -8.63 6.16
C ARG A 192 -15.35 -8.54 5.31
N ALA A 193 -15.90 -7.34 5.12
CA ALA A 193 -17.07 -7.12 4.28
C ALA A 193 -16.81 -7.51 2.82
N GLN A 194 -15.61 -7.22 2.28
CA GLN A 194 -15.19 -7.69 0.96
C GLN A 194 -15.13 -9.23 0.88
N ALA A 195 -14.56 -9.89 1.89
CA ALA A 195 -14.51 -11.35 1.93
C ALA A 195 -15.91 -11.98 2.02
N LEU A 196 -16.79 -11.44 2.88
CA LEU A 196 -18.18 -11.87 2.96
C LEU A 196 -18.90 -11.71 1.62
N ALA A 197 -18.76 -10.53 0.99
CA ALA A 197 -19.33 -10.26 -0.32
C ALA A 197 -18.83 -11.22 -1.40
N ALA A 198 -17.53 -11.50 -1.44
CA ALA A 198 -16.95 -12.43 -2.40
C ALA A 198 -17.45 -13.88 -2.23
N LEU A 199 -17.73 -14.29 -0.99
CA LEU A 199 -18.32 -15.58 -0.61
C LEU A 199 -19.85 -15.62 -0.77
N GLY A 200 -20.47 -14.63 -1.41
CA GLY A 200 -21.92 -14.58 -1.65
C GLY A 200 -22.76 -14.10 -0.47
N ARG A 201 -22.13 -13.58 0.59
CA ARG A 201 -22.77 -13.04 1.80
C ARG A 201 -22.72 -11.51 1.81
N LEU A 202 -23.10 -10.89 0.68
CA LEU A 202 -23.01 -9.43 0.49
C LEU A 202 -23.79 -8.67 1.57
N GLU A 203 -25.04 -9.03 1.83
CA GLU A 203 -25.88 -8.32 2.81
C GLU A 203 -25.27 -8.28 4.21
N GLU A 204 -24.65 -9.37 4.65
CA GLU A 204 -23.95 -9.43 5.94
C GLU A 204 -22.75 -8.47 5.96
N GLY A 205 -21.96 -8.45 4.88
CA GLY A 205 -20.85 -7.52 4.73
C GLY A 205 -21.31 -6.05 4.72
N LEU A 206 -22.43 -5.75 4.07
CA LEU A 206 -23.01 -4.40 4.04
C LEU A 206 -23.51 -3.97 5.42
N VAL A 207 -24.16 -4.85 6.17
CA VAL A 207 -24.60 -4.57 7.54
C VAL A 207 -23.41 -4.27 8.45
N GLU A 208 -22.34 -5.05 8.36
CA GLU A 208 -21.13 -4.83 9.16
C GLU A 208 -20.46 -3.48 8.82
N PHE A 209 -20.40 -3.12 7.54
CA PHE A 209 -19.71 -1.91 7.09
C PHE A 209 -20.51 -0.63 7.31
N ARG A 210 -21.84 -0.70 7.35
CA ARG A 210 -22.74 0.46 7.53
C ARG A 210 -22.45 1.28 8.77
N LYS A 211 -21.85 0.69 9.81
CA LYS A 211 -21.48 1.42 11.06
C LYS A 211 -20.52 2.60 10.83
N PHE A 212 -19.84 2.66 9.68
CA PHE A 212 -18.95 3.78 9.32
C PHE A 212 -19.63 4.87 8.50
N GLU A 213 -20.87 4.68 8.08
CA GLU A 213 -21.65 5.70 7.39
C GLU A 213 -21.88 6.89 8.34
N GLY A 214 -21.34 8.05 7.98
CA GLY A 214 -21.40 9.26 8.81
C GLY A 214 -20.54 9.23 10.09
N ALA A 215 -19.61 8.28 10.22
CA ALA A 215 -18.71 8.25 11.36
C ALA A 215 -17.76 9.47 11.37
N PRO A 216 -17.49 10.13 12.52
CA PRO A 216 -16.81 11.44 12.55
C PRO A 216 -15.42 11.51 11.90
N LYS A 217 -14.69 10.38 11.84
CA LYS A 217 -13.33 10.30 11.26
C LYS A 217 -13.32 9.78 9.82
N VAL A 218 -14.48 9.42 9.29
CA VAL A 218 -14.63 8.79 7.98
C VAL A 218 -15.33 9.78 7.07
N GLU A 219 -14.57 10.38 6.17
CA GLU A 219 -15.15 11.25 5.14
C GLU A 219 -16.09 10.44 4.23
N HIS A 220 -17.22 11.04 3.85
CA HIS A 220 -18.28 10.31 3.15
C HIS A 220 -17.83 9.75 1.79
N TRP A 221 -17.18 10.55 0.95
CA TRP A 221 -16.57 10.09 -0.31
C TRP A 221 -15.64 8.88 -0.12
N LEU A 222 -14.89 8.81 0.99
CA LEU A 222 -13.98 7.69 1.28
C LEU A 222 -14.76 6.44 1.68
N TYR A 223 -15.83 6.60 2.47
CA TYR A 223 -16.78 5.53 2.76
C TYR A 223 -17.40 4.97 1.47
N LEU A 224 -17.83 5.85 0.54
CA LEU A 224 -18.36 5.45 -0.76
C LEU A 224 -17.34 4.66 -1.60
N SER A 225 -16.07 5.09 -1.65
CA SER A 225 -15.00 4.36 -2.34
C SER A 225 -14.77 2.97 -1.75
N PHE A 226 -14.81 2.83 -0.42
CA PHE A 226 -14.70 1.52 0.23
C PHE A 226 -15.90 0.63 -0.01
N LEU A 227 -17.11 1.20 0.07
CA LEU A 227 -18.35 0.51 -0.20
C LEU A 227 -18.40 -0.01 -1.64
N ALA A 228 -17.92 0.78 -2.61
CA ALA A 228 -17.78 0.36 -4.00
C ALA A 228 -16.91 -0.91 -4.14
N GLY A 229 -15.78 -0.98 -3.42
CA GLY A 229 -14.93 -2.16 -3.39
C GLY A 229 -15.57 -3.40 -2.76
N ILE A 230 -16.61 -3.26 -1.93
CA ILE A 230 -17.41 -4.38 -1.40
C ILE A 230 -18.36 -4.91 -2.49
N TYR A 231 -19.00 -4.01 -3.24
CA TYR A 231 -19.85 -4.40 -4.38
C TYR A 231 -19.05 -5.07 -5.50
N ASP A 232 -17.83 -4.61 -5.79
CA ASP A 232 -16.96 -5.26 -6.76
C ASP A 232 -16.61 -6.71 -6.35
N ALA A 233 -16.41 -6.95 -5.06
CA ALA A 233 -16.13 -8.30 -4.55
C ALA A 233 -17.33 -9.24 -4.78
N ALA A 234 -18.55 -8.71 -4.72
CA ALA A 234 -19.78 -9.40 -5.09
C ALA A 234 -20.09 -9.38 -6.61
N LEU A 235 -19.17 -8.91 -7.44
CA LEU A 235 -19.32 -8.75 -8.90
C LEU A 235 -20.47 -7.81 -9.31
N GLN A 236 -20.92 -6.92 -8.43
CA GLN A 236 -21.94 -5.91 -8.70
C GLN A 236 -21.31 -4.61 -9.22
N PHE A 237 -20.62 -4.71 -10.36
CA PHE A 237 -19.76 -3.65 -10.89
C PHE A 237 -20.48 -2.34 -11.19
N GLU A 238 -21.74 -2.37 -11.65
CA GLU A 238 -22.53 -1.16 -11.90
C GLU A 238 -22.72 -0.33 -10.63
N LYS A 239 -23.07 -1.00 -9.53
CA LYS A 239 -23.27 -0.35 -8.24
C LYS A 239 -21.95 0.17 -7.67
N GLY A 240 -20.87 -0.59 -7.87
CA GLY A 240 -19.51 -0.14 -7.57
C GLY A 240 -19.11 1.12 -8.35
N LEU A 241 -19.45 1.20 -9.64
CA LEU A 241 -19.17 2.38 -10.45
C LEU A 241 -20.02 3.59 -10.04
N GLU A 242 -21.31 3.40 -9.74
CA GLU A 242 -22.21 4.45 -9.27
C GLU A 242 -21.65 5.14 -8.01
N LEU A 243 -21.25 4.35 -7.01
CA LEU A 243 -20.69 4.88 -5.75
C LEU A 243 -19.37 5.63 -5.98
N ARG A 244 -18.52 5.17 -6.90
CA ARG A 244 -17.28 5.88 -7.25
C ARG A 244 -17.55 7.21 -7.95
N ARG A 245 -18.58 7.28 -8.80
CA ARG A 245 -19.01 8.55 -9.41
C ARG A 245 -19.52 9.52 -8.34
N GLN A 246 -20.27 9.04 -7.34
CA GLN A 246 -20.70 9.84 -6.21
C GLN A 246 -19.49 10.36 -5.40
N ALA A 247 -18.53 9.49 -5.07
CA ALA A 247 -17.29 9.89 -4.40
C ALA A 247 -16.51 10.95 -5.21
N ALA A 248 -16.41 10.77 -6.53
CA ALA A 248 -15.77 11.73 -7.42
C ALA A 248 -16.51 13.07 -7.54
N ALA A 249 -17.84 13.06 -7.43
CA ALA A 249 -18.63 14.29 -7.38
C ALA A 249 -18.43 15.06 -6.06
N GLU A 250 -18.21 14.36 -4.94
CA GLU A 250 -17.91 14.97 -3.64
C GLU A 250 -16.47 15.51 -3.54
N LYS A 251 -15.52 14.84 -4.20
CA LYS A 251 -14.09 15.21 -4.19
C LYS A 251 -13.49 15.27 -5.60
N PRO A 252 -13.94 16.22 -6.45
CA PRO A 252 -13.51 16.29 -7.84
C PRO A 252 -12.02 16.65 -8.03
N ASP A 253 -11.38 17.22 -7.01
CA ASP A 253 -9.98 17.67 -7.08
C ASP A 253 -8.97 16.58 -6.65
N THR A 254 -9.47 15.44 -6.18
CA THR A 254 -8.67 14.27 -5.80
C THR A 254 -8.43 13.38 -7.02
N SER A 255 -7.17 13.07 -7.36
CA SER A 255 -6.90 12.22 -8.54
C SER A 255 -7.37 10.77 -8.35
N THR A 256 -7.26 10.24 -7.13
CA THR A 256 -7.56 8.86 -6.79
C THR A 256 -9.01 8.46 -7.09
N VAL A 257 -10.00 9.32 -6.83
CA VAL A 257 -11.42 9.00 -7.13
C VAL A 257 -11.68 8.88 -8.63
N TRP A 258 -10.98 9.66 -9.47
CA TRP A 258 -11.09 9.56 -10.93
C TRP A 258 -10.36 8.33 -11.48
N ILE A 259 -9.24 7.95 -10.88
CA ILE A 259 -8.56 6.68 -11.17
C ILE A 259 -9.49 5.50 -10.85
N ASP A 260 -10.17 5.54 -9.71
CA ASP A 260 -11.14 4.52 -9.30
C ASP A 260 -12.32 4.42 -10.28
N VAL A 261 -12.90 5.55 -10.71
CA VAL A 261 -13.96 5.58 -11.74
C VAL A 261 -13.45 4.97 -13.05
N ALA A 262 -12.24 5.33 -13.49
CA ALA A 262 -11.66 4.81 -14.71
C ALA A 262 -11.45 3.28 -14.64
N TYR A 263 -10.94 2.78 -13.51
CA TYR A 263 -10.76 1.35 -13.27
C TYR A 263 -12.08 0.59 -13.30
N ALA A 264 -13.09 1.04 -12.54
CA ALA A 264 -14.40 0.39 -12.48
C ALA A 264 -15.12 0.41 -13.84
N SER A 265 -14.91 1.44 -14.66
CA SER A 265 -15.48 1.54 -16.00
C SER A 265 -14.93 0.47 -16.96
N VAL A 266 -13.64 0.12 -16.86
CA VAL A 266 -13.05 -0.91 -17.73
C VAL A 266 -13.08 -2.32 -17.14
N ARG A 267 -13.00 -2.45 -15.82
CA ARG A 267 -13.00 -3.74 -15.13
C ARG A 267 -14.43 -4.20 -14.89
N GLY A 268 -14.86 -5.22 -15.64
CA GLY A 268 -16.19 -5.83 -15.52
C GLY A 268 -17.30 -5.15 -16.33
N LEU A 269 -17.14 -3.88 -16.72
CA LEU A 269 -18.17 -3.14 -17.47
C LEU A 269 -17.82 -2.85 -18.93
N ASN A 270 -16.54 -2.95 -19.32
CA ASN A 270 -16.07 -2.73 -20.70
C ASN A 270 -16.53 -1.37 -21.29
N ARG A 271 -16.36 -0.28 -20.53
CA ARG A 271 -16.70 1.10 -20.92
C ARG A 271 -15.45 1.95 -21.14
N PRO A 272 -14.67 1.72 -22.22
CA PRO A 272 -13.40 2.41 -22.45
C PRO A 272 -13.55 3.93 -22.66
N ALA A 273 -14.66 4.39 -23.24
CA ALA A 273 -14.91 5.82 -23.45
C ALA A 273 -15.03 6.57 -22.12
N GLU A 274 -15.88 6.07 -21.21
CA GLU A 274 -16.04 6.64 -19.87
C GLU A 274 -14.73 6.59 -19.08
N ALA A 275 -14.02 5.45 -19.15
CA ALA A 275 -12.75 5.31 -18.48
C ALA A 275 -11.71 6.34 -18.95
N ARG A 276 -11.68 6.63 -20.26
CA ARG A 276 -10.80 7.66 -20.83
C ARG A 276 -11.14 9.04 -20.30
N GLU A 277 -12.42 9.39 -20.20
CA GLU A 277 -12.84 10.68 -19.65
C GLU A 277 -12.43 10.84 -18.18
N ALA A 278 -12.64 9.81 -17.37
CA ALA A 278 -12.23 9.81 -15.98
C ALA A 278 -10.70 9.89 -15.84
N LEU A 279 -9.96 9.13 -16.65
CA LEU A 279 -8.50 9.17 -16.65
C LEU A 279 -7.96 10.55 -17.06
N ALA A 280 -8.55 11.18 -18.08
CA ALA A 280 -8.18 12.53 -18.51
C ALA A 280 -8.47 13.60 -17.43
N ARG A 281 -9.43 13.36 -16.53
CA ARG A 281 -9.63 14.21 -15.34
C ARG A 281 -8.53 13.97 -14.31
N ALA A 282 -8.23 12.72 -13.98
CA ALA A 282 -7.16 12.36 -13.05
C ALA A 282 -5.80 12.97 -13.45
N GLU A 283 -5.46 12.94 -14.75
CA GLU A 283 -4.20 13.42 -15.29
C GLU A 283 -3.98 14.94 -15.17
N LYS A 284 -5.06 15.72 -14.97
CA LYS A 284 -4.97 17.16 -14.70
C LYS A 284 -4.64 17.47 -13.24
N LEU A 285 -4.71 16.46 -12.37
CA LEU A 285 -4.56 16.58 -10.93
C LEU A 285 -3.19 16.05 -10.48
N ALA A 286 -2.81 16.36 -9.24
CA ALA A 286 -1.59 15.79 -8.66
C ALA A 286 -1.80 14.29 -8.37
N ILE A 287 -0.87 13.46 -8.81
CA ILE A 287 -0.95 11.99 -8.71
C ILE A 287 0.18 11.48 -7.83
N THR A 288 -0.17 10.67 -6.83
CA THR A 288 0.74 10.03 -5.89
C THR A 288 1.52 8.88 -6.54
N GLY A 289 2.60 8.44 -5.89
CA GLY A 289 3.57 7.46 -6.39
C GLY A 289 2.96 6.25 -7.12
N LEU A 290 2.07 5.48 -6.47
CA LEU A 290 1.43 4.30 -7.08
C LEU A 290 0.46 4.65 -8.21
N GLY A 291 -0.16 5.83 -8.18
CA GLY A 291 -1.08 6.27 -9.21
C GLY A 291 -0.42 6.44 -10.58
N LYS A 292 0.88 6.79 -10.63
CA LYS A 292 1.63 6.97 -11.88
C LYS A 292 1.69 5.70 -12.76
N PRO A 293 2.19 4.53 -12.27
CA PRO A 293 2.12 3.29 -13.04
C PRO A 293 0.69 2.82 -13.29
N TYR A 294 -0.25 3.17 -12.39
CA TYR A 294 -1.66 2.86 -12.55
C TYR A 294 -2.30 3.54 -13.77
N LEU A 295 -1.87 4.76 -14.14
CA LEU A 295 -2.34 5.41 -15.37
C LEU A 295 -1.99 4.60 -16.62
N PHE A 296 -0.74 4.12 -16.71
CA PHE A 296 -0.29 3.28 -17.82
C PHE A 296 -1.08 1.97 -17.86
N PHE A 297 -1.35 1.37 -16.70
CA PHE A 297 -2.18 0.17 -16.60
C PHE A 297 -3.58 0.40 -17.17
N LEU A 298 -4.26 1.48 -16.75
CA LEU A 298 -5.59 1.82 -17.23
C LEU A 298 -5.62 2.15 -18.73
N ARG A 299 -4.66 2.92 -19.24
CA ARG A 299 -4.53 3.18 -20.69
C ARG A 299 -4.35 1.89 -21.47
N GLY A 300 -3.53 0.97 -20.95
CA GLY A 300 -3.34 -0.35 -21.52
C GLY A 300 -4.64 -1.13 -21.67
N ILE A 301 -5.45 -1.19 -20.61
CA ILE A 301 -6.76 -1.86 -20.65
C ILE A 301 -7.69 -1.15 -21.65
N ILE A 302 -7.79 0.19 -21.59
CA ILE A 302 -8.64 0.98 -22.49
C ILE A 302 -8.29 0.67 -23.96
N LEU A 303 -7.01 0.74 -24.32
CA LEU A 303 -6.53 0.49 -25.68
C LEU A 303 -6.79 -0.96 -26.11
N TRP A 304 -6.62 -1.93 -25.21
CA TRP A 304 -6.94 -3.32 -25.50
C TRP A 304 -8.44 -3.50 -25.80
N ARG A 305 -9.31 -2.92 -24.97
CA ARG A 305 -10.78 -2.92 -25.21
C ARG A 305 -11.16 -2.28 -26.53
N GLU A 306 -10.40 -1.27 -26.97
CA GLU A 306 -10.59 -0.55 -28.23
C GLU A 306 -9.93 -1.23 -29.44
N ARG A 307 -9.46 -2.48 -29.29
CA ARG A 307 -8.82 -3.26 -30.36
C ARG A 307 -7.54 -2.60 -30.91
N LYS A 308 -6.77 -1.97 -30.02
CA LYS A 308 -5.44 -1.40 -30.33
C LYS A 308 -4.33 -2.13 -29.56
N PRO A 309 -4.10 -3.44 -29.84
CA PRO A 309 -3.24 -4.28 -29.02
C PRO A 309 -1.77 -3.85 -29.03
N THR A 310 -1.26 -3.28 -30.14
CA THR A 310 0.13 -2.78 -30.21
C THR A 310 0.38 -1.65 -29.21
N GLU A 311 -0.54 -0.69 -29.15
CA GLU A 311 -0.44 0.46 -28.24
C GLU A 311 -0.73 0.02 -26.80
N ALA A 312 -1.70 -0.88 -26.61
CA ALA A 312 -2.00 -1.49 -25.32
C ALA A 312 -0.76 -2.14 -24.70
N ARG A 313 0.00 -2.92 -25.49
CA ARG A 313 1.25 -3.56 -25.04
C ARG A 313 2.23 -2.53 -24.48
N GLN A 314 2.48 -1.45 -25.21
CA GLN A 314 3.44 -0.41 -24.79
C GLN A 314 3.06 0.19 -23.43
N GLN A 315 1.77 0.51 -23.24
CA GLN A 315 1.28 1.06 -21.98
C GLN A 315 1.37 0.01 -20.84
N LEU A 316 1.00 -1.24 -21.08
CA LEU A 316 1.06 -2.29 -20.07
C LEU A 316 2.50 -2.66 -19.68
N ASP A 317 3.45 -2.63 -20.61
CA ASP A 317 4.87 -2.84 -20.31
C ASP A 317 5.41 -1.72 -19.38
N GLN A 318 5.05 -0.47 -19.66
CA GLN A 318 5.40 0.67 -18.79
C GLN A 318 4.79 0.53 -17.40
N ALA A 319 3.52 0.09 -17.32
CA ALA A 319 2.86 -0.19 -16.06
C ALA A 319 3.58 -1.30 -15.28
N LEU A 320 3.95 -2.39 -15.96
CA LEU A 320 4.62 -3.54 -15.35
C LEU A 320 5.96 -3.13 -14.73
N VAL A 321 6.78 -2.38 -15.46
CA VAL A 321 8.07 -1.86 -14.95
C VAL A 321 7.84 -0.98 -13.71
N GLY A 322 6.86 -0.08 -13.76
CA GLY A 322 6.56 0.81 -12.65
C GLY A 322 5.99 0.10 -11.42
N PHE A 323 5.19 -0.96 -11.58
CA PHE A 323 4.75 -1.77 -10.46
C PHE A 323 5.87 -2.65 -9.90
N GLN A 324 6.76 -3.17 -10.73
CA GLN A 324 7.87 -4.00 -10.28
C GLN A 324 8.89 -3.24 -9.41
N SER A 325 9.12 -1.95 -9.68
CA SER A 325 9.97 -1.12 -8.81
C SER A 325 9.36 -0.93 -7.41
N MET A 326 8.04 -1.16 -7.27
CA MET A 326 7.29 -1.07 -6.02
C MET A 326 6.96 -2.45 -5.42
N ALA A 327 7.61 -3.52 -5.87
CA ALA A 327 7.33 -4.90 -5.44
C ALA A 327 7.58 -5.18 -3.94
N HIS A 328 8.17 -4.23 -3.21
CA HIS A 328 8.29 -4.29 -1.76
C HIS A 328 6.96 -4.07 -1.01
N HIS A 329 5.91 -3.59 -1.69
CA HIS A 329 4.56 -3.49 -1.15
C HIS A 329 3.71 -4.71 -1.52
N ASP A 330 3.21 -5.45 -0.51
CA ASP A 330 2.45 -6.69 -0.72
C ASP A 330 1.23 -6.52 -1.66
N LEU A 331 0.56 -5.36 -1.63
CA LEU A 331 -0.62 -5.09 -2.46
C LEU A 331 -0.28 -4.93 -3.96
N VAL A 332 0.98 -4.63 -4.30
CA VAL A 332 1.41 -4.41 -5.69
C VAL A 332 1.50 -5.73 -6.47
N GLU A 333 1.67 -6.87 -5.79
CA GLU A 333 1.66 -8.19 -6.43
C GLU A 333 0.40 -8.41 -7.27
N GLY A 334 -0.77 -8.04 -6.76
CA GLY A 334 -2.03 -8.14 -7.50
C GLY A 334 -2.04 -7.31 -8.79
N LEU A 335 -1.49 -6.08 -8.74
CA LEU A 335 -1.39 -5.20 -9.91
C LEU A 335 -0.41 -5.74 -10.96
N VAL A 336 0.69 -6.37 -10.52
CA VAL A 336 1.62 -7.07 -11.40
C VAL A 336 0.93 -8.25 -12.08
N LEU A 337 0.17 -9.07 -11.34
CA LEU A 337 -0.56 -10.22 -11.87
C LEU A 337 -1.66 -9.79 -12.85
N PHE A 338 -2.42 -8.74 -12.54
CA PHE A 338 -3.40 -8.16 -13.47
C PHE A 338 -2.73 -7.62 -14.73
N THR A 339 -1.66 -6.83 -14.61
CA THR A 339 -0.92 -6.31 -15.77
C THR A 339 -0.43 -7.44 -16.67
N LYS A 340 0.15 -8.50 -16.09
CA LYS A 340 0.57 -9.70 -16.82
C LYS A 340 -0.60 -10.43 -17.50
N SER A 341 -1.78 -10.42 -16.88
CA SER A 341 -2.99 -11.02 -17.45
C SER A 341 -3.45 -10.28 -18.70
N TYR A 342 -3.48 -8.95 -18.66
CA TYR A 342 -3.78 -8.14 -19.85
C TYR A 342 -2.69 -8.28 -20.93
N LEU A 343 -1.41 -8.30 -20.54
CA LEU A 343 -0.32 -8.59 -21.49
C LEU A 343 -0.49 -9.96 -22.14
N CYS A 344 -0.92 -10.99 -21.40
CA CYS A 344 -1.20 -12.31 -21.97
C CYS A 344 -2.24 -12.23 -23.09
N ALA A 345 -3.37 -11.57 -22.84
CA ALA A 345 -4.42 -11.36 -23.85
C ALA A 345 -3.89 -10.57 -25.06
N VAL A 346 -3.18 -9.46 -24.81
CA VAL A 346 -2.60 -8.60 -25.86
C VAL A 346 -1.57 -9.32 -26.71
N HIS A 347 -0.64 -10.07 -26.11
CA HIS A 347 0.33 -10.88 -26.87
C HIS A 347 -0.35 -11.92 -27.73
N GLY A 348 -1.44 -12.51 -27.24
CA GLY A 348 -2.26 -13.44 -27.99
C GLY A 348 -2.94 -12.80 -29.21
N GLU A 349 -3.51 -11.59 -29.07
CA GLU A 349 -4.08 -10.83 -30.20
C GLU A 349 -3.02 -10.41 -31.24
N LEU A 350 -1.78 -10.18 -30.81
CA LEU A 350 -0.65 -9.88 -31.69
C LEU A 350 -0.03 -11.13 -32.36
N GLY A 351 -0.52 -12.34 -32.07
CA GLY A 351 0.04 -13.59 -32.57
C GLY A 351 1.33 -14.07 -31.88
N ASN A 352 1.76 -13.39 -30.81
CA ASN A 352 2.96 -13.70 -30.03
C ASN A 352 2.73 -14.87 -29.05
N SER A 353 2.42 -16.04 -29.59
CA SER A 353 1.95 -17.21 -28.83
C SER A 353 2.91 -17.72 -27.76
N SER A 354 4.22 -17.60 -27.99
CA SER A 354 5.23 -18.04 -27.01
C SER A 354 5.17 -17.21 -25.73
N ASP A 355 5.08 -15.89 -25.87
CA ASP A 355 5.04 -14.97 -24.73
C ASP A 355 3.69 -15.03 -24.03
N ALA A 356 2.59 -15.14 -24.78
CA ALA A 356 1.26 -15.38 -24.22
C ALA A 356 1.23 -16.66 -23.36
N LYS A 357 1.77 -17.78 -23.86
CA LYS A 357 1.88 -19.04 -23.09
C LYS A 357 2.67 -18.87 -21.79
N LYS A 358 3.82 -18.20 -21.85
CA LYS A 358 4.67 -17.97 -20.65
C LYS A 358 3.93 -17.15 -19.60
N LEU A 359 3.23 -16.08 -20.02
CA LEU A 359 2.45 -15.25 -19.12
C LEU A 359 1.28 -16.02 -18.52
N PHE A 360 0.55 -16.79 -19.34
CA PHE A 360 -0.63 -17.53 -18.92
C PHE A 360 -0.37 -18.48 -17.73
N VAL A 361 0.75 -19.22 -17.77
CA VAL A 361 1.16 -20.13 -16.69
C VAL A 361 1.26 -19.40 -15.35
N GLY A 362 1.70 -18.15 -15.35
CA GLY A 362 1.85 -17.33 -14.15
C GLY A 362 0.56 -16.69 -13.64
N VAL A 363 -0.49 -16.60 -14.46
CA VAL A 363 -1.70 -15.81 -14.14
C VAL A 363 -2.99 -16.60 -14.13
N GLU A 364 -3.05 -17.80 -14.71
CA GLU A 364 -4.30 -18.57 -14.81
C GLU A 364 -4.97 -18.77 -13.45
N ARG A 365 -4.21 -19.25 -12.46
CA ARG A 365 -4.73 -19.48 -11.11
C ARG A 365 -5.25 -18.19 -10.46
N PHE A 366 -4.57 -17.08 -10.72
CA PHE A 366 -4.96 -15.77 -10.22
C PHE A 366 -6.28 -15.31 -10.84
N LEU A 367 -6.43 -15.42 -12.16
CA LEU A 367 -7.65 -15.07 -12.90
C LEU A 367 -8.86 -15.92 -12.47
N VAL A 368 -8.65 -17.23 -12.30
CA VAL A 368 -9.69 -18.14 -11.78
C VAL A 368 -10.12 -17.72 -10.37
N ALA A 369 -9.15 -17.44 -9.48
CA ALA A 369 -9.45 -17.05 -8.10
C ALA A 369 -10.25 -15.74 -8.02
N HIS A 370 -10.01 -14.80 -8.93
CA HIS A 370 -10.73 -13.51 -8.99
C HIS A 370 -12.02 -13.55 -9.80
N ARG A 371 -12.37 -14.69 -10.41
CA ARG A 371 -13.53 -14.84 -11.31
C ARG A 371 -13.49 -13.85 -12.48
N GLU A 372 -12.29 -13.65 -13.04
CA GLU A 372 -12.05 -12.75 -14.18
C GLU A 372 -12.34 -13.48 -15.51
N GLU A 373 -13.58 -13.96 -15.68
CA GLU A 373 -13.95 -14.89 -16.74
C GLU A 373 -13.67 -14.36 -18.16
N GLU A 374 -13.99 -13.09 -18.41
CA GLU A 374 -13.78 -12.47 -19.71
C GLU A 374 -12.28 -12.39 -20.07
N LEU A 375 -11.45 -11.92 -19.14
CA LEU A 375 -10.01 -11.80 -19.35
C LEU A 375 -9.35 -13.18 -19.42
N LEU A 376 -9.81 -14.14 -18.60
CA LEU A 376 -9.38 -15.54 -18.66
C LEU A 376 -9.70 -16.14 -20.02
N GLN A 377 -10.89 -15.90 -20.57
CA GLN A 377 -11.29 -16.38 -21.88
C GLN A 377 -10.44 -15.76 -22.99
N ALA A 378 -10.16 -14.45 -22.94
CA ALA A 378 -9.27 -13.80 -23.88
C ALA A 378 -7.84 -14.37 -23.83
N CYS A 379 -7.35 -14.69 -22.64
CA CYS A 379 -6.06 -15.37 -22.48
C CYS A 379 -6.09 -16.80 -23.05
N ARG A 380 -7.20 -17.54 -22.90
CA ARG A 380 -7.32 -18.93 -23.38
C ARG A 380 -7.53 -19.04 -24.88
N SER A 381 -8.36 -18.17 -25.46
CA SER A 381 -8.69 -18.22 -26.90
C SER A 381 -7.44 -18.13 -27.76
N THR A 382 -6.46 -17.34 -27.30
CA THR A 382 -5.18 -17.12 -28.00
C THR A 382 -4.22 -18.31 -27.94
N LEU A 383 -4.43 -19.23 -26.99
CA LEU A 383 -3.67 -20.49 -26.88
C LEU A 383 -4.18 -21.57 -27.84
N LEU A 384 -5.45 -21.47 -28.24
CA LEU A 384 -6.15 -22.45 -29.09
C LEU A 384 -6.05 -22.13 -30.57
N THR A 385 -5.88 -20.86 -30.97
CA THR A 385 -5.77 -20.44 -32.39
C THR A 385 -4.46 -20.81 -33.07
N ASN A 386 -3.50 -21.41 -32.36
CA ASN A 386 -2.18 -21.79 -32.90
C ASN A 386 -1.87 -23.29 -32.74
N ARG A 387 -2.92 -24.13 -32.76
CA ARG A 387 -2.84 -25.55 -33.16
C ARG A 387 -3.39 -25.66 -34.57
#